data_AF-A0A178IFN4-F1
#
_entry.id   AF-A0A178IFN4-F1
#
_cell.length_a   1.000
_cell.length_b   1.000
_cell.length_c   1.000
_cell.angle_alpha   90.00
_cell.angle_beta   90.00
_cell.angle_gamma   90.00
#
_symmetry.space_group_name_H-M   'P 1'
#
loop_
_entity.id
_entity.type
_entity.pdbx_description
1 polymer ?
#
loop_
_entity_poly.entity_id
_entity_poly.type
_entity_poly.pdbx_seq_one_letter_code
_entity_poly.pdbx_strand_id
1 'polypeptide(L)'
;MNTSSDIQNAAAQINRLHREVRRLCAESREKLDGALAAAWHAGRLLAEQKQTLRRNAGRGSWLVWLDASFAGGRSTAYRYMRLALETPAPETLHGLSLRQAYFRLGIATEPKTAAQQIHPVQALPESVVLAQKLLRLLRRRQKLSEGCLGDLATLYRQLRAIFEHSPVAQDR
;
A
#
# COMPACT_ATOMS: atom_id res chain seq x y z
N MET A 1 38.25 46.36 -24.62
CA MET A 1 38.49 45.12 -25.39
C MET A 1 38.40 43.84 -24.53
N ASN A 2 37.59 43.78 -23.45
CA ASN A 2 37.53 42.60 -22.56
C ASN A 2 36.43 41.57 -22.88
N THR A 3 35.44 41.94 -23.69
CA THR A 3 34.23 41.14 -23.92
C THR A 3 34.49 39.77 -24.53
N SER A 4 35.47 39.63 -25.42
CA SER A 4 35.81 38.33 -26.03
C SER A 4 36.47 37.36 -25.05
N SER A 5 37.25 37.86 -24.09
CA SER A 5 37.89 37.04 -23.05
C SER A 5 36.87 36.60 -22.00
N ASP A 6 35.96 37.50 -21.62
CA ASP A 6 34.87 37.21 -20.68
C ASP A 6 33.90 36.16 -21.23
N ILE A 7 33.56 36.23 -22.53
CA ILE A 7 32.71 35.23 -23.20
C ILE A 7 33.41 33.85 -23.28
N GLN A 8 34.71 33.81 -23.60
CA GLN A 8 35.47 32.56 -23.64
C GLN A 8 35.59 31.92 -22.24
N ASN A 9 35.77 32.73 -21.20
CA ASN A 9 35.80 32.27 -19.81
C ASN A 9 34.44 31.71 -19.37
N ALA A 10 33.34 32.41 -19.73
CA ALA A 10 31.99 31.91 -19.48
C ALA A 10 31.72 30.58 -20.20
N ALA A 11 32.09 30.45 -21.47
CA ALA A 11 31.92 29.21 -22.23
C ALA A 11 32.74 28.05 -21.62
N ALA A 12 33.98 28.31 -21.20
CA ALA A 12 34.81 27.31 -20.52
C ALA A 12 34.18 26.84 -19.20
N GLN A 13 33.64 27.78 -18.41
CA GLN A 13 32.98 27.48 -17.15
C GLN A 13 31.67 26.71 -17.36
N ILE A 14 30.85 27.07 -18.34
CA ILE A 14 29.63 26.34 -18.72
C ILE A 14 29.99 24.89 -19.10
N ASN A 15 30.98 24.71 -19.96
CA ASN A 15 31.40 23.38 -20.41
C ASN A 15 32.01 22.54 -19.28
N ARG A 16 32.70 23.18 -18.33
CA ARG A 16 33.16 22.52 -17.10
C ARG A 16 31.98 22.03 -16.25
N LEU A 17 31.00 22.90 -15.98
CA LEU A 17 29.81 22.54 -15.20
C LEU A 17 28.98 21.46 -15.89
N HIS A 18 28.83 21.52 -17.21
CA HIS A 18 28.12 20.48 -17.97
C HIS A 18 28.78 19.10 -17.83
N ARG A 19 30.12 19.03 -17.92
CA ARG A 19 30.86 17.79 -17.67
C ARG A 19 30.64 17.26 -16.26
N GLU A 20 30.63 18.15 -15.27
CA GLU A 20 30.39 17.78 -13.88
C GLU A 20 28.97 17.25 -13.67
N VAL A 21 27.95 17.89 -14.26
CA VAL A 21 26.57 17.37 -14.25
C VAL A 21 26.51 15.97 -14.85
N ARG A 22 27.17 15.73 -16.00
CA ARG A 22 27.19 14.39 -16.61
C ARG A 22 27.84 13.34 -15.69
N ARG A 23 28.93 13.70 -15.01
CA ARG A 23 29.59 12.81 -14.03
C ARG A 23 28.66 12.47 -12.88
N LEU A 24 28.07 13.48 -12.24
CA LEU A 24 27.14 13.30 -11.11
C LEU A 24 25.88 12.53 -11.51
N CYS A 25 25.35 12.74 -12.72
CA CYS A 25 24.23 11.97 -13.23
C CYS A 25 24.57 10.48 -13.41
N ALA A 26 25.78 10.15 -13.87
CA ALA A 26 26.23 8.76 -14.00
C ALA A 26 26.34 8.09 -12.63
N GLU A 27 27.03 8.73 -11.68
CA GLU A 27 27.17 8.23 -10.31
C GLU A 27 25.82 8.08 -9.60
N SER A 28 24.90 9.03 -9.81
CA SER A 28 23.56 8.94 -9.25
C SER A 28 22.80 7.76 -9.80
N ARG A 29 22.91 7.46 -11.10
CA ARG A 29 22.23 6.31 -11.72
C ARG A 29 22.74 5.00 -11.14
N GLU A 30 24.05 4.84 -11.06
CA GLU A 30 24.67 3.65 -10.47
C GLU A 30 24.19 3.40 -9.03
N LYS A 31 24.11 4.45 -8.21
CA LYS A 31 23.57 4.35 -6.84
C LYS A 31 22.10 3.98 -6.80
N LEU A 32 21.29 4.51 -7.72
CA LEU A 32 19.87 4.17 -7.82
C LEU A 32 19.67 2.70 -8.21
N ASP A 33 20.47 2.22 -9.17
CA ASP A 33 20.46 0.82 -9.60
C ASP A 33 20.87 -0.11 -8.46
N GLY A 34 21.95 0.22 -7.75
CA GLY A 34 22.39 -0.53 -6.57
C GLY A 34 21.33 -0.56 -5.46
N ALA A 35 20.66 0.57 -5.20
CA ALA A 35 19.58 0.63 -4.22
C ALA A 35 18.37 -0.21 -4.63
N LEU A 36 18.02 -0.22 -5.92
CA LEU A 36 16.92 -1.01 -6.45
C LEU A 36 17.21 -2.52 -6.37
N ALA A 37 18.42 -2.93 -6.77
CA ALA A 37 18.87 -4.31 -6.64
C ALA A 37 18.86 -4.78 -5.18
N ALA A 38 19.38 -3.97 -4.26
CA ALA A 38 19.37 -4.28 -2.83
C ALA A 38 17.95 -4.42 -2.27
N ALA A 39 17.03 -3.52 -2.62
CA ALA A 39 15.63 -3.61 -2.21
C ALA A 39 14.93 -4.86 -2.77
N TRP A 40 15.23 -5.22 -4.02
CA TRP A 40 14.72 -6.44 -4.64
C TRP A 40 15.23 -7.69 -3.92
N HIS A 41 16.54 -7.78 -3.65
CA HIS A 41 17.12 -8.90 -2.89
C HIS A 41 16.55 -9.00 -1.48
N ALA A 42 16.43 -7.88 -0.77
CA ALA A 42 15.78 -7.84 0.54
C ALA A 42 14.33 -8.34 0.47
N GLY A 43 13.59 -7.94 -0.58
CA GLY A 43 12.23 -8.41 -0.82
C GLY A 43 12.10 -9.92 -0.98
N ARG A 44 13.04 -10.55 -1.69
CA ARG A 44 13.10 -12.02 -1.82
C ARG A 44 13.34 -12.70 -0.48
N LEU A 45 14.36 -12.25 0.25
CA LEU A 45 14.69 -12.81 1.56
C LEU A 45 13.52 -12.65 2.55
N LEU A 46 12.83 -11.51 2.53
CA LEU A 46 11.63 -11.29 3.34
C LEU A 46 10.49 -12.26 2.96
N ALA A 47 10.30 -12.52 1.67
CA ALA A 47 9.27 -13.47 1.21
C ALA A 47 9.59 -14.91 1.63
N GLU A 48 10.85 -15.34 1.49
CA GLU A 48 11.33 -16.64 1.93
C GLU A 48 11.18 -16.80 3.45
N GLN A 49 11.62 -15.81 4.22
CA GLN A 49 11.52 -15.84 5.67
C GLN A 49 10.07 -15.85 6.17
N LYS A 50 9.17 -15.09 5.52
CA LYS A 50 7.73 -15.13 5.80
C LYS A 50 7.16 -16.52 5.61
N GLN A 51 7.56 -17.21 4.55
CA GLN A 51 7.11 -18.56 4.26
C GLN A 51 7.65 -19.57 5.28
N THR A 52 8.92 -19.46 5.65
CA THR A 52 9.55 -20.30 6.69
C THR A 52 8.86 -20.14 8.04
N LEU A 53 8.63 -18.90 8.47
CA LEU A 53 7.96 -18.62 9.75
C LEU A 53 6.51 -19.11 9.76
N ARG A 54 5.79 -19.01 8.63
CA ARG A 54 4.44 -19.57 8.51
C ARG A 54 4.44 -21.10 8.69
N ARG A 55 5.45 -21.81 8.20
CA ARG A 55 5.58 -23.26 8.33
C ARG A 55 5.96 -23.68 9.75
N ASN A 56 6.89 -22.96 10.38
CA ASN A 56 7.52 -23.39 11.64
C ASN A 56 6.84 -22.82 12.90
N ALA A 57 6.36 -21.57 12.85
CA ALA A 57 5.89 -20.83 14.02
C ALA A 57 4.41 -20.40 13.93
N GLY A 58 3.67 -20.87 12.92
CA GLY A 58 2.23 -20.64 12.78
C GLY A 58 1.84 -19.24 12.30
N ARG A 59 0.54 -18.92 12.37
CA ARG A 59 0.00 -17.63 11.92
C ARG A 59 0.30 -16.52 12.94
N GLY A 60 0.83 -15.40 12.48
CA GLY A 60 1.07 -14.20 13.31
C GLY A 60 2.52 -13.99 13.75
N SER A 61 3.33 -15.04 13.77
CA SER A 61 4.77 -14.99 14.08
C SER A 61 5.56 -14.05 13.18
N TRP A 62 5.14 -13.91 11.92
CA TRP A 62 5.76 -13.01 10.94
C TRP A 62 5.86 -11.56 11.42
N LEU A 63 4.79 -11.01 11.99
CA LEU A 63 4.78 -9.59 12.38
C LEU A 63 5.69 -9.34 13.59
N VAL A 64 5.67 -10.25 14.56
CA VAL A 64 6.54 -10.18 15.74
C VAL A 64 8.01 -10.26 15.34
N TRP A 65 8.35 -11.20 14.44
CA TRP A 65 9.71 -11.31 13.91
C TRP A 65 10.11 -10.07 13.12
N LEU A 66 9.22 -9.55 12.26
CA LEU A 66 9.51 -8.40 11.42
C LEU A 66 9.80 -7.15 12.26
N ASP A 67 9.01 -6.90 13.30
CA ASP A 67 9.21 -5.75 14.18
C ASP A 67 10.51 -5.87 15.01
N ALA A 68 11.00 -7.09 15.28
CA ALA A 68 12.23 -7.33 16.04
C ALA A 68 13.50 -7.39 15.18
N SER A 69 13.40 -7.85 13.92
CA SER A 69 14.57 -8.21 13.09
C SER A 69 14.76 -7.32 11.86
N PHE A 70 13.75 -6.56 11.43
CA PHE A 70 13.85 -5.68 10.26
C PHE A 70 13.86 -4.21 10.68
N ALA A 71 14.90 -3.48 10.28
CA ALA A 71 15.05 -2.06 10.62
C ALA A 71 14.02 -1.14 9.95
N GLY A 72 13.38 -1.60 8.86
CA GLY A 72 12.35 -0.85 8.17
C GLY A 72 10.95 -1.10 8.74
N GLY A 73 9.99 -0.26 8.37
CA GLY A 73 8.59 -0.48 8.72
C GLY A 73 7.93 -1.61 7.92
N ARG A 74 6.81 -2.11 8.44
CA ARG A 74 5.96 -3.12 7.76
C ARG A 74 5.61 -2.74 6.33
N SER A 75 5.31 -1.45 6.09
CA SER A 75 5.03 -0.93 4.75
C SER A 75 6.23 -1.08 3.81
N THR A 76 7.45 -0.80 4.29
CA THR A 76 8.67 -0.95 3.50
C THR A 76 8.92 -2.41 3.17
N ALA A 77 8.80 -3.30 4.15
CA ALA A 77 8.93 -4.74 3.92
C ALA A 77 7.94 -5.23 2.85
N TYR A 78 6.68 -4.81 2.92
CA TYR A 78 5.67 -5.15 1.92
C TYR A 78 6.02 -4.61 0.52
N ARG A 79 6.52 -3.38 0.41
CA ARG A 79 6.96 -2.79 -0.86
C ARG A 79 8.13 -3.58 -1.46
N TYR A 80 9.12 -3.95 -0.64
CA TYR A 80 10.26 -4.76 -1.08
C TYR A 80 9.81 -6.14 -1.54
N MET A 81 8.96 -6.81 -0.76
CA MET A 81 8.40 -8.11 -1.14
C MET A 81 7.58 -8.03 -2.44
N ARG A 82 6.73 -7.02 -2.62
CA ARG A 82 5.97 -6.83 -3.87
C ARG A 82 6.89 -6.58 -5.05
N LEU A 83 7.89 -5.71 -4.89
CA LEU A 83 8.91 -5.45 -5.90
C LEU A 83 9.57 -6.75 -6.35
N ALA A 84 9.98 -7.59 -5.40
CA ALA A 84 10.62 -8.87 -5.68
C ALA A 84 9.70 -9.91 -6.34
N LEU A 85 8.42 -9.92 -5.99
CA LEU A 85 7.45 -10.89 -6.52
C LEU A 85 6.94 -10.52 -7.92
N GLU A 86 6.78 -9.23 -8.19
CA GLU A 86 6.24 -8.73 -9.48
C GLU A 86 7.34 -8.56 -10.54
N THR A 87 8.60 -8.65 -10.14
CA THR A 87 9.74 -8.44 -11.03
C THR A 87 10.68 -9.65 -10.99
N PRO A 88 10.88 -10.35 -12.13
CA PRO A 88 11.70 -11.56 -12.16
C PRO A 88 13.18 -11.29 -11.90
N ALA A 89 13.67 -10.11 -12.29
CA ALA A 89 15.07 -9.73 -12.17
C ALA A 89 15.22 -8.19 -12.04
N PRO A 90 16.10 -7.68 -11.16
CA PRO A 90 16.21 -6.24 -10.88
C PRO A 90 16.60 -5.39 -12.10
N GLU A 91 17.24 -5.99 -13.09
CA GLU A 91 17.71 -5.39 -14.34
C GLU A 91 16.54 -4.90 -15.22
N THR A 92 15.35 -5.47 -15.06
CA THR A 92 14.14 -5.02 -15.79
C THR A 92 13.68 -3.61 -15.40
N LEU A 93 14.16 -3.11 -14.26
CA LEU A 93 13.89 -1.79 -13.72
C LEU A 93 15.14 -0.91 -13.71
N HIS A 94 16.19 -1.30 -14.44
CA HIS A 94 17.43 -0.56 -14.54
C HIS A 94 17.21 0.88 -15.04
N GLY A 95 17.94 1.82 -14.46
CA GLY A 95 17.81 3.26 -14.73
C GLY A 95 16.62 3.93 -14.04
N LEU A 96 15.80 3.19 -13.28
CA LEU A 96 14.72 3.75 -12.48
C LEU A 96 15.16 3.95 -11.02
N SER A 97 14.70 5.04 -10.41
CA SER A 97 14.71 5.16 -8.96
C SER A 97 13.68 4.21 -8.32
N LEU A 98 13.88 3.86 -7.04
CA LEU A 98 12.92 3.06 -6.27
C LEU A 98 11.48 3.60 -6.34
N ARG A 99 11.30 4.93 -6.29
CA ARG A 99 9.97 5.55 -6.36
C ARG A 99 9.33 5.33 -7.74
N GLN A 100 10.10 5.47 -8.82
CA GLN A 100 9.62 5.24 -10.19
C GLN A 100 9.31 3.76 -10.42
N ALA A 101 10.15 2.86 -9.92
CA ALA A 101 9.91 1.42 -9.95
C ALA A 101 8.59 1.06 -9.25
N TYR A 102 8.36 1.57 -8.04
CA TYR A 102 7.09 1.37 -7.34
C TYR A 102 5.89 1.94 -8.08
N PHE A 103 6.02 3.15 -8.64
CA PHE A 103 4.95 3.74 -9.45
C PHE A 103 4.61 2.87 -10.67
N ARG A 104 5.62 2.38 -11.40
CA ARG A 104 5.46 1.50 -12.56
C ARG A 104 4.77 0.19 -12.20
N LEU A 105 5.01 -0.34 -11.01
CA LEU A 105 4.40 -1.57 -10.48
C LEU A 105 3.05 -1.32 -9.76
N GLY A 106 2.56 -0.08 -9.69
CA GLY A 106 1.36 0.24 -8.93
C GLY A 106 1.50 -0.05 -7.42
N ILE A 107 2.71 0.02 -6.90
CA ILE A 107 3.01 -0.10 -5.47
C ILE A 107 2.87 1.29 -4.85
N ALA A 108 1.88 1.45 -3.97
CA ALA A 108 1.61 2.72 -3.32
C ALA A 108 2.82 3.20 -2.48
N THR A 109 3.42 4.32 -2.87
CA THR A 109 4.58 4.93 -2.21
C THR A 109 4.21 6.04 -1.25
N GLU A 110 3.02 6.61 -1.41
CA GLU A 110 2.58 7.71 -0.57
C GLU A 110 2.52 7.26 0.89
N PRO A 111 2.97 8.11 1.84
CA PRO A 111 2.58 7.90 3.21
C PRO A 111 1.06 7.86 3.21
N LYS A 112 0.48 6.98 4.04
CA LYS A 112 -0.93 7.11 4.41
C LYS A 112 -1.01 8.40 5.23
N THR A 113 -0.93 9.56 4.56
CA THR A 113 -1.25 10.85 5.12
C THR A 113 -2.61 10.59 5.74
N ALA A 114 -2.67 10.73 7.06
CA ALA A 114 -3.85 10.41 7.79
C ALA A 114 -5.02 11.01 7.02
N ALA A 115 -6.03 10.19 6.73
CA ALA A 115 -7.35 10.64 6.35
C ALA A 115 -7.98 11.42 7.54
N GLN A 116 -7.24 12.37 8.12
CA GLN A 116 -7.61 13.25 9.21
C GLN A 116 -8.41 14.44 8.69
N GLN A 117 -8.57 14.59 7.37
CA GLN A 117 -9.40 15.65 6.78
C GLN A 117 -10.24 15.18 5.58
N ILE A 118 -10.44 13.89 5.41
CA ILE A 118 -11.54 13.43 4.55
C ILE A 118 -12.72 13.28 5.50
N HIS A 119 -13.73 14.14 5.30
CA HIS A 119 -15.00 14.16 6.03
C HIS A 119 -15.42 12.77 6.50
N PRO A 120 -15.93 12.62 7.73
CA PRO A 120 -16.39 11.31 8.20
C PRO A 120 -17.34 10.77 7.14
N VAL A 121 -16.92 9.70 6.46
CA VAL A 121 -17.82 8.92 5.62
C VAL A 121 -18.98 8.62 6.55
N GLN A 122 -20.13 9.23 6.29
CA GLN A 122 -21.28 9.11 7.17
C GLN A 122 -21.47 7.63 7.45
N ALA A 123 -21.45 7.27 8.73
CA ALA A 123 -21.63 5.89 9.14
C ALA A 123 -22.89 5.37 8.44
N LEU A 124 -22.77 4.19 7.82
CA LEU A 124 -23.90 3.59 7.11
C LEU A 124 -25.12 3.58 8.05
N PRO A 125 -26.31 3.99 7.58
CA PRO A 125 -27.51 3.96 8.40
C PRO A 125 -27.68 2.59 9.04
N GLU A 126 -28.10 2.56 10.31
CA GLU A 126 -28.20 1.31 11.08
C GLU A 126 -29.04 0.24 10.38
N SER A 127 -30.07 0.66 9.64
CA SER A 127 -30.89 -0.20 8.79
C SER A 127 -30.08 -0.96 7.72
N VAL A 128 -29.10 -0.29 7.09
CA VAL A 128 -28.23 -0.88 6.07
C VAL A 128 -27.29 -1.91 6.71
N VAL A 129 -26.74 -1.59 7.88
CA VAL A 129 -25.84 -2.51 8.62
C VAL A 129 -26.60 -3.76 9.08
N LEU A 130 -27.80 -3.60 9.65
CA LEU A 130 -28.65 -4.69 10.10
C LEU A 130 -29.13 -5.56 8.93
N ALA A 131 -29.56 -4.95 7.81
CA ALA A 131 -29.95 -5.67 6.60
C ALA A 131 -28.79 -6.50 6.03
N GLN A 132 -27.56 -5.95 5.99
CA GLN A 132 -26.39 -6.71 5.56
C GLN A 132 -26.05 -7.87 6.51
N LYS A 133 -26.17 -7.68 7.84
CA LYS A 133 -25.99 -8.76 8.81
C LYS A 133 -27.00 -9.89 8.57
N LEU A 134 -28.27 -9.54 8.37
CA LEU A 134 -29.34 -10.48 8.04
C LEU A 134 -29.04 -11.25 6.75
N LEU A 135 -28.66 -10.56 5.67
CA LEU A 135 -28.28 -11.19 4.41
C LEU A 135 -27.10 -12.16 4.55
N ARG A 136 -26.09 -11.82 5.36
CA ARG A 136 -24.96 -12.72 5.65
C ARG A 136 -25.41 -13.95 6.45
N LEU A 137 -26.28 -13.78 7.45
CA LEU A 137 -26.81 -14.89 8.23
C LEU A 137 -27.70 -15.80 7.38
N LEU A 138 -28.56 -15.25 6.53
CA LEU A 138 -29.38 -16.03 5.59
C LEU A 138 -28.53 -16.81 4.58
N ARG A 139 -27.47 -16.19 4.01
CA ARG A 139 -26.51 -16.88 3.13
C ARG A 139 -25.71 -17.98 3.86
N ARG A 140 -25.44 -17.82 5.16
CA ARG A 140 -24.80 -18.86 5.98
C ARG A 140 -25.77 -19.98 6.36
N ARG A 141 -27.04 -19.66 6.62
CA ARG A 141 -28.11 -20.61 6.97
C ARG A 141 -28.45 -21.57 5.83
N GLN A 142 -28.24 -21.17 4.57
CA GLN A 142 -28.31 -22.11 3.44
C GLN A 142 -27.31 -23.29 3.56
N LYS A 143 -26.40 -23.26 4.54
CA LYS A 143 -25.45 -24.34 4.83
C LYS A 143 -25.61 -25.06 6.19
N LEU A 144 -26.29 -24.52 7.22
CA LEU A 144 -26.42 -25.17 8.55
C LEU A 144 -27.70 -24.75 9.33
N SER A 145 -28.21 -25.65 10.18
CA SER A 145 -29.59 -25.72 10.75
C SER A 145 -29.93 -24.82 11.97
N GLU A 146 -31.25 -24.84 12.28
CA GLU A 146 -32.09 -24.45 13.45
C GLU A 146 -31.66 -23.41 14.51
N GLY A 147 -30.40 -23.32 14.93
CA GLY A 147 -29.98 -22.39 16.01
C GLY A 147 -30.06 -20.90 15.67
N CYS A 148 -30.14 -20.56 14.37
CA CYS A 148 -30.10 -19.18 13.86
C CYS A 148 -31.47 -18.48 13.85
N LEU A 149 -32.57 -19.19 14.18
CA LEU A 149 -33.92 -18.62 14.15
C LEU A 149 -34.16 -17.54 15.23
N GLY A 150 -33.57 -17.69 16.42
CA GLY A 150 -33.67 -16.70 17.49
C GLY A 150 -32.98 -15.36 17.18
N ASP A 151 -31.81 -15.44 16.54
CA ASP A 151 -31.05 -14.25 16.13
C ASP A 151 -31.74 -13.50 14.98
N LEU A 152 -32.37 -14.22 14.05
CA LEU A 152 -33.14 -13.61 12.96
C LEU A 152 -34.36 -12.85 13.48
N ALA A 153 -35.13 -13.43 14.41
CA ALA A 153 -36.29 -12.77 15.01
C ALA A 153 -35.89 -11.46 15.70
N THR A 154 -34.73 -11.45 16.36
CA THR A 154 -34.19 -10.26 17.04
C THR A 154 -33.78 -9.17 16.04
N LEU A 155 -33.09 -9.54 14.95
CA LEU A 155 -32.70 -8.59 13.89
C LEU A 155 -33.91 -8.02 13.14
N TYR A 156 -34.93 -8.84 12.86
CA TYR A 156 -36.17 -8.36 12.25
C TYR A 156 -36.89 -7.35 13.16
N ARG A 157 -36.93 -7.59 14.47
CA ARG A 157 -37.54 -6.66 15.44
C ARG A 157 -36.82 -5.31 15.46
N GLN A 158 -35.50 -5.32 15.43
CA GLN A 158 -34.67 -4.11 15.38
C GLN A 158 -34.86 -3.32 14.07
N LEU A 159 -34.85 -4.01 12.92
CA LEU A 159 -35.16 -3.38 11.63
C LEU A 159 -36.56 -2.79 11.61
N ARG A 160 -37.56 -3.54 12.08
CA ARG A 160 -38.96 -3.11 12.11
C ARG A 160 -39.16 -1.86 12.94
N ALA A 161 -38.55 -1.78 14.13
CA ALA A 161 -38.61 -0.58 14.96
C ALA A 161 -38.05 0.66 14.23
N ILE A 162 -36.95 0.52 13.49
CA ILE A 162 -36.35 1.65 12.75
C ILE A 162 -37.26 2.14 11.62
N PHE A 163 -37.99 1.25 10.95
CA PHE A 163 -38.90 1.62 9.85
C PHE A 163 -40.28 2.10 10.32
N GLU A 164 -40.81 1.56 11.42
CA GLU A 164 -42.10 1.99 12.00
C GLU A 164 -42.02 3.39 12.65
N HIS A 165 -40.82 3.82 13.08
CA HIS A 165 -40.59 5.14 13.67
C HIS A 165 -39.99 6.14 12.67
N SER A 166 -39.89 5.78 11.38
CA SER A 166 -39.47 6.71 10.32
C SER A 166 -40.69 7.51 9.83
N PRO A 167 -40.68 8.85 9.86
CA PRO A 167 -41.86 9.69 9.59
C PRO A 167 -42.12 9.85 8.08
N VAL A 168 -42.12 8.75 7.32
CA VAL A 168 -42.34 8.75 5.86
C VAL A 168 -43.61 7.97 5.50
N ALA A 169 -44.56 7.86 6.43
CA ALA A 169 -45.84 7.21 6.21
C ALA A 169 -47.04 8.05 6.70
N GLN A 170 -47.01 9.35 6.42
CA GLN A 170 -48.21 10.20 6.43
C GLN A 170 -48.18 11.09 5.18
N ASP A 171 -48.60 10.52 4.06
CA ASP A 171 -49.43 11.20 3.06
C ASP A 171 -49.79 10.21 1.94
N ARG A 172 -51.01 9.68 2.04
CA ARG A 172 -51.84 9.25 0.91
C ARG A 172 -53.29 9.57 1.23
#